data_AF-A0A8E3MG09-F1
#
_entry.id   AF-A0A8E3MG09-F1
#
_cell.length_a   1.000
_cell.length_b   1.000
_cell.length_c   1.000
_cell.angle_alpha   90.00
_cell.angle_beta   90.00
_cell.angle_gamma   90.00
#
_symmetry.space_group_name_H-M   'P 1'
#
loop_
_entity.id
_entity.type
_entity.pdbx_description
1 polymer ?
#
loop_
_entity_poly.entity_id
_entity_poly.type
_entity_poly.pdbx_seq_one_letter_code
_entity_poly.pdbx_strand_id
1 'polypeptide(L)'
;MKEFFMNQATTLLKNLQAYTTYTLSYPITQPDGTQIKEVVLRRIKGSDQAAFESQQFDMEKDNYKINRFFIVRLSNLLPEDVDEMDLKDILGLGELITKLINEGKSDK
;
A
#
# COMPACT_ATOMS: atom_id res chain seq x y z
N MET A 1 -8.05 14.51 -24.82
CA MET A 1 -7.87 13.90 -23.49
C MET A 1 -9.09 13.01 -23.25
N LYS A 2 -8.96 11.69 -23.18
CA LYS A 2 -10.08 10.82 -22.80
C LYS A 2 -10.08 10.72 -21.28
N GLU A 3 -11.04 11.37 -20.63
CA GLU A 3 -11.33 11.12 -19.22
C GLU A 3 -11.76 9.66 -19.08
N PHE A 4 -10.96 8.85 -18.39
CA PHE A 4 -11.33 7.50 -18.01
C PHE A 4 -12.34 7.61 -16.86
N PHE A 5 -13.62 7.74 -17.21
CA PHE A 5 -14.70 7.63 -16.23
C PHE A 5 -14.71 6.21 -15.65
N MET A 6 -14.29 6.06 -14.40
CA MET A 6 -14.48 4.83 -13.64
C MET A 6 -15.98 4.57 -13.50
N ASN A 7 -16.44 3.40 -13.94
CA ASN A 7 -17.85 3.02 -13.77
C ASN A 7 -18.16 2.73 -12.29
N GLN A 8 -19.43 2.84 -11.92
CA GLN A 8 -19.89 2.67 -10.53
C GLN A 8 -19.49 1.30 -9.94
N ALA A 9 -19.45 0.25 -10.77
CA ALA A 9 -19.03 -1.09 -10.33
C ALA A 9 -17.55 -1.15 -9.95
N THR A 10 -16.68 -0.43 -10.68
CA THR A 10 -15.23 -0.36 -10.41
C THR A 10 -14.97 0.44 -9.14
N THR A 11 -15.70 1.54 -8.94
CA THR A 11 -15.64 2.33 -7.70
C THR A 11 -16.13 1.51 -6.51
N LEU A 12 -17.24 0.78 -6.65
CA LEU A 12 -17.77 -0.10 -5.60
C LEU A 12 -16.79 -1.23 -5.26
N LEU A 13 -16.21 -1.89 -6.27
CA LEU A 13 -15.19 -2.92 -6.08
C LEU A 13 -13.94 -2.38 -5.37
N LYS A 14 -13.48 -1.18 -5.73
CA LYS A 14 -12.38 -0.51 -5.03
C LYS A 14 -12.74 -0.25 -3.57
N ASN A 15 -13.95 0.25 -3.29
CA ASN A 15 -14.40 0.53 -1.93
C ASN A 15 -14.60 -0.73 -1.09
N LEU A 16 -15.06 -1.84 -1.70
CA LEU A 16 -15.20 -3.13 -1.03
C LEU A 16 -13.85 -3.82 -0.75
N GLN A 17 -12.83 -3.50 -1.54
CA GLN A 17 -11.48 -4.04 -1.38
C GLN A 17 -10.58 -3.15 -0.51
N ALA A 18 -10.89 -1.87 -0.37
CA ALA A 18 -10.21 -0.94 0.51
C ALA A 18 -10.36 -1.42 1.96
N TYR A 19 -9.22 -1.52 2.63
CA TYR A 19 -9.16 -1.78 4.06
C TYR A 19 -9.12 -0.46 4.83
N THR A 20 -8.21 0.43 4.44
CA THR A 20 -8.05 1.74 5.06
C THR A 20 -7.44 2.74 4.08
N THR A 21 -7.54 4.02 4.42
CA THR A 21 -6.87 5.12 3.73
C THR A 21 -5.93 5.81 4.69
N TYR A 22 -4.70 6.05 4.26
CA TYR A 22 -3.69 6.79 5.00
C TYR A 22 -3.44 8.14 4.32
N THR A 23 -3.62 9.24 5.04
CA THR A 23 -3.27 10.58 4.57
C THR A 23 -1.78 10.82 4.81
N LEU A 24 -1.05 11.15 3.74
CA LEU A 24 0.38 11.44 3.81
C LEU A 24 0.61 12.78 4.54
N SER A 25 1.57 12.79 5.46
CA SER A 25 2.07 14.02 6.08
C SER A 25 2.75 14.89 5.03
N TYR A 26 3.46 14.26 4.10
CA TYR A 26 4.21 14.90 3.02
C TYR A 26 3.74 14.33 1.67
N PRO A 27 2.90 15.06 0.92
CA PRO A 27 2.41 14.61 -0.37
C PRO A 27 3.55 14.34 -1.36
N ILE A 28 3.45 13.23 -2.10
CA ILE A 28 4.38 12.88 -3.16
C ILE A 28 4.05 13.73 -4.39
N THR A 29 5.04 14.38 -4.98
CA THR A 29 4.87 15.16 -6.21
C THR A 29 5.29 14.30 -7.40
N GLN A 30 4.35 14.03 -8.30
CA GLN A 30 4.62 13.25 -9.51
C GLN A 30 5.27 14.12 -10.60
N PRO A 31 5.94 13.52 -11.61
CA PRO A 31 6.59 14.27 -12.68
C PRO A 31 5.67 15.18 -13.51
N ASP A 32 4.37 14.88 -13.54
CA ASP A 32 3.35 15.69 -14.21
C ASP A 32 2.84 16.86 -13.33
N GLY A 33 3.38 17.02 -12.13
CA GLY A 33 3.01 18.04 -11.16
C GLY A 33 1.80 17.70 -10.30
N THR A 34 1.18 16.53 -10.48
CA THR A 34 0.11 16.08 -9.59
C THR A 34 0.65 15.64 -8.23
N GLN A 35 -0.22 15.64 -7.21
CA GLN A 35 0.16 15.27 -5.86
C GLN A 35 -0.64 14.07 -5.37
N ILE A 36 0.07 13.06 -4.88
CA ILE A 36 -0.53 11.98 -4.11
C ILE A 36 -0.56 12.44 -2.65
N LYS A 37 -1.77 12.58 -2.09
CA LYS A 37 -1.99 13.01 -0.70
C LYS A 37 -2.50 11.89 0.18
N GLU A 38 -3.05 10.85 -0.43
CA GLU A 38 -3.68 9.73 0.26
C GLU A 38 -3.27 8.42 -0.39
N VAL A 39 -3.00 7.43 0.44
CA VAL A 39 -2.68 6.08 0.04
C VAL A 39 -3.81 5.17 0.50
N VAL A 40 -4.54 4.61 -0.45
CA VAL A 40 -5.56 3.60 -0.18
C VAL A 40 -4.87 2.24 -0.12
N LEU A 41 -4.99 1.56 1.02
CA LEU A 41 -4.54 0.19 1.20
C LEU A 41 -5.71 -0.77 1.03
N ARG A 42 -5.57 -1.75 0.14
CA ARG A 42 -6.54 -2.85 0.02
C ARG A 42 -6.26 -3.95 1.05
N ARG A 43 -7.26 -4.80 1.27
CA ARG A 43 -7.10 -6.04 2.06
C ARG A 43 -6.02 -6.94 1.46
N ILE A 44 -5.27 -7.62 2.33
CA ILE A 44 -4.31 -8.65 1.96
C ILE A 44 -5.03 -9.88 1.41
N LYS A 45 -4.51 -10.47 0.33
CA LYS A 45 -5.02 -11.71 -0.28
C LYS A 45 -3.97 -12.81 -0.15
N GLY A 46 -4.36 -14.07 -0.28
CA GLY A 46 -3.42 -15.21 -0.22
C GLY A 46 -2.27 -15.11 -1.25
N SER A 47 -2.53 -14.52 -2.42
CA SER A 47 -1.51 -14.25 -3.44
C SER A 47 -0.46 -13.21 -3.02
N ASP A 48 -0.76 -12.37 -2.03
CA ASP A 48 0.20 -11.40 -1.48
C ASP A 48 1.11 -12.09 -0.47
N GLN A 49 0.52 -12.95 0.37
CA GLN A 49 1.27 -13.77 1.32
C GLN A 49 2.24 -14.72 0.61
N ALA A 50 1.78 -15.44 -0.41
CA ALA A 50 2.66 -16.32 -1.20
C ALA A 50 3.79 -15.54 -1.90
N ALA A 51 3.50 -14.34 -2.40
CA ALA A 51 4.53 -13.48 -2.99
C ALA A 51 5.53 -12.98 -1.94
N PHE A 52 5.07 -12.61 -0.75
CA PHE A 52 5.92 -12.21 0.37
C PHE A 52 6.88 -13.34 0.77
N GLU A 53 6.38 -14.56 0.94
CA GLU A 53 7.17 -15.73 1.30
C GLU A 53 8.26 -16.04 0.25
N SER A 54 7.97 -15.78 -1.04
CA SER A 54 8.96 -15.97 -2.11
C SER A 54 10.13 -14.98 -2.09
N GLN A 55 9.99 -13.84 -1.40
CA GLN A 55 11.04 -12.82 -1.35
C GLN A 55 12.20 -13.19 -0.41
N GLN A 56 12.00 -14.15 0.49
CA GLN A 56 13.01 -14.58 1.48
C GLN A 56 13.60 -13.42 2.30
N PHE A 57 12.77 -12.45 2.70
CA PHE A 57 13.22 -11.32 3.51
C PHE A 57 13.74 -11.75 4.88
N ASP A 58 14.79 -11.08 5.36
CA ASP A 58 15.22 -11.17 6.75
C ASP A 58 14.32 -10.28 7.61
N MET A 59 13.43 -10.91 8.39
CA MET A 59 12.43 -10.22 9.22
C MET A 59 13.04 -9.24 10.24
N GLU A 60 14.29 -9.42 10.62
CA GLU A 60 14.97 -8.56 11.59
C GLU A 60 15.71 -7.38 10.92
N LYS A 61 16.13 -7.54 9.67
CA LYS A 61 17.00 -6.57 8.98
C LYS A 61 16.33 -5.82 7.83
N ASP A 62 15.32 -6.42 7.22
CA ASP A 62 14.72 -5.93 5.98
C ASP A 62 13.43 -5.14 6.21
N ASN A 63 13.23 -4.52 7.37
CA ASN A 63 12.00 -3.81 7.72
C ASN A 63 11.56 -2.80 6.64
N TYR A 64 12.50 -2.02 6.09
CA TYR A 64 12.21 -1.11 4.98
C TYR A 64 11.78 -1.85 3.70
N LYS A 65 12.46 -2.94 3.32
CA LYS A 65 12.12 -3.70 2.11
C LYS A 65 10.75 -4.38 2.26
N ILE A 66 10.45 -4.89 3.44
CA ILE A 66 9.16 -5.50 3.79
C ILE A 66 8.05 -4.44 3.68
N ASN A 67 8.24 -3.26 4.27
CA ASN A 67 7.27 -2.17 4.16
C ASN A 67 7.08 -1.73 2.71
N ARG A 68 8.17 -1.50 1.96
CA ARG A 68 8.12 -1.13 0.54
C ARG A 68 7.39 -2.18 -0.29
N PHE A 69 7.66 -3.46 -0.06
CA PHE A 69 6.98 -4.56 -0.74
C PHE A 69 5.46 -4.50 -0.55
N PHE A 70 5.00 -4.37 0.69
CA PHE A 70 3.56 -4.34 0.96
C PHE A 70 2.90 -3.03 0.55
N ILE A 71 3.57 -1.88 0.70
CA ILE A 71 3.03 -0.59 0.25
C ILE A 71 2.74 -0.65 -1.25
N VAL A 72 3.70 -1.06 -2.07
CA VAL A 72 3.50 -1.16 -3.53
C VAL A 72 2.40 -2.18 -3.85
N ARG A 73 2.41 -3.33 -3.18
CA ARG A 73 1.51 -4.44 -3.53
C ARG A 73 0.06 -4.22 -3.08
N LEU A 74 -0.14 -3.52 -1.98
CA LEU A 74 -1.45 -3.27 -1.37
C LEU A 74 -2.01 -1.88 -1.69
N SER A 75 -1.27 -1.02 -2.38
CA SER A 75 -1.76 0.27 -2.86
C SER A 75 -1.80 0.32 -4.39
N ASN A 76 -2.04 1.51 -4.93
CA ASN A 76 -1.86 1.79 -6.36
C ASN A 76 -0.58 2.61 -6.62
N LEU A 77 0.32 2.69 -5.65
CA LEU A 77 1.60 3.39 -5.80
C LEU A 77 2.56 2.57 -6.66
N LEU A 78 3.33 3.27 -7.47
CA LEU A 78 4.47 2.71 -8.16
C LEU A 78 5.67 2.63 -7.20
N PRO A 79 6.66 1.75 -7.46
CA PRO A 79 7.89 1.71 -6.68
C PRO A 79 8.57 3.08 -6.55
N GLU A 80 8.55 3.87 -7.62
CA GLU A 80 9.15 5.20 -7.67
C GLU A 80 8.41 6.21 -6.77
N ASP A 81 7.08 6.09 -6.64
CA ASP A 81 6.31 6.93 -5.71
C ASP A 81 6.72 6.66 -4.25
N VAL A 82 7.10 5.41 -3.92
CA VAL A 82 7.57 5.04 -2.57
C VAL A 82 8.99 5.54 -2.32
N ASP A 83 9.82 5.65 -3.35
CA ASP A 83 11.17 6.17 -3.23
C ASP A 83 11.16 7.69 -2.94
N GLU A 84 10.14 8.43 -3.40
CA GLU A 84 9.88 9.84 -3.10
C GLU A 84 9.06 10.07 -1.81
N MET A 85 8.64 9.00 -1.13
CA MET A 85 7.83 9.08 0.08
C MET A 85 8.69 9.40 1.31
N ASP A 86 8.20 10.28 2.18
CA ASP A 86 8.88 10.58 3.44
C ASP A 86 8.94 9.35 4.36
N LEU A 87 10.06 9.20 5.07
CA LEU A 87 10.28 8.07 5.97
C LEU A 87 9.20 7.95 7.05
N LYS A 88 8.68 9.08 7.55
CA LYS A 88 7.60 9.08 8.54
C LYS A 88 6.33 8.42 8.00
N ASP A 89 5.98 8.73 6.75
CA ASP A 89 4.79 8.18 6.10
C ASP A 89 4.99 6.69 5.74
N ILE A 90 6.21 6.29 5.35
CA ILE A 90 6.58 4.88 5.16
C ILE A 90 6.40 4.07 6.45
N LEU A 91 6.86 4.59 7.58
CA LEU A 91 6.72 3.93 8.88
C LEU A 91 5.24 3.86 9.32
N GLY A 92 4.49 4.95 9.15
CA GLY A 92 3.06 4.99 9.47
C GLY A 92 2.25 3.98 8.64
N LEU A 93 2.54 3.84 7.35
CA LEU A 93 1.97 2.81 6.50
C LEU A 93 2.40 1.39 6.94
N GLY A 94 3.66 1.21 7.32
CA GLY A 94 4.18 -0.08 7.83
C GLY A 94 3.44 -0.56 9.08
N GLU A 95 3.11 0.34 10.00
CA GLU A 95 2.29 0.01 11.19
C GLU A 95 0.88 -0.46 10.80
N LEU A 96 0.24 0.19 9.83
CA LEU A 96 -1.08 -0.21 9.32
C LEU A 96 -1.04 -1.57 8.63
N ILE A 97 0.00 -1.83 7.83
CA ILE A 97 0.21 -3.11 7.16
C ILE A 97 0.43 -4.23 8.20
N THR A 98 1.19 -3.95 9.26
CA THR A 98 1.41 -4.91 10.34
C THR A 98 0.09 -5.29 11.03
N LYS A 99 -0.78 -4.32 11.30
CA LYS A 99 -2.12 -4.56 11.84
C LYS A 99 -2.96 -5.42 10.89
N LEU A 100 -2.95 -5.08 9.59
CA LEU A 100 -3.63 -5.83 8.53
C LEU A 100 -3.23 -7.32 8.50
N ILE A 101 -1.92 -7.59 8.59
CA ILE A 101 -1.39 -8.96 8.58
C ILE A 101 -1.80 -9.70 9.86
N ASN A 102 -1.78 -9.03 11.01
CA ASN A 102 -2.13 -9.66 12.29
C ASN A 102 -3.64 -9.89 12.44
N GLU A 103 -4.51 -9.02 11.95
CA GLU A 103 -5.96 -9.25 11.91
C GLU A 103 -6.34 -10.44 11.01
N GLY A 104 -5.53 -10.74 9.99
CA GLY A 104 -5.69 -11.92 9.14
C GLY A 104 -5.21 -13.24 9.78
N LYS A 105 -4.46 -13.17 10.89
CA LYS A 105 -4.11 -14.35 11.69
C LYS A 105 -5.24 -14.55 12.68
N SER A 106 -6.03 -15.61 12.51
CA SER A 106 -6.94 -16.09 13.56
C SER A 106 -6.18 -16.14 14.88
N ASP A 107 -6.67 -15.45 15.90
CA ASP A 107 -6.28 -15.73 17.28
C ASP A 107 -6.46 -17.25 17.46
N LYS A 108 -5.35 -17.94 17.75
CA LYS A 108 -5.38 -19.35 18.11
C LYS A 108 -5.71 -19.50 19.58
#